data_AF-A0A818GQG7-F1
#
_entry.id   AF-A0A818GQG7-F1
#
_cell.length_a   1.000
_cell.length_b   1.000
_cell.length_c   1.000
_cell.angle_alpha   90.00
_cell.angle_beta   90.00
_cell.angle_gamma   90.00
#
_symmetry.space_group_name_H-M   'P 1'
#
loop_
_entity.id
_entity.type
_entity.pdbx_description
1 polymer ?
#
loop_
_entity_poly.entity_id
_entity_poly.type
_entity_poly.pdbx_seq_one_letter_code
_entity_poly.pdbx_strand_id
1 'polypeptide(L)'
;MNPIVQFEVGKIHTIRIPMVDSDGDYVRCRWANSTEECGSICTPKGFLRSNPCELTYNASRIGYQAIALVIEDFDSNNDVISAVPLQ
;
A
#
# COMPACT_ATOMS: atom_id res chain seq x y z
N MET A 1 -1.67 -0.67 13.98
CA MET A 1 -2.22 -1.37 12.80
C MET A 1 -1.74 -2.81 12.86
N ASN A 2 -2.61 -3.79 12.61
CA ASN A 2 -2.18 -5.17 12.46
C ASN A 2 -1.71 -5.39 11.01
N PRO A 3 -0.50 -5.91 10.76
CA PRO A 3 0.01 -6.15 9.40
C PRO A 3 -0.74 -7.26 8.67
N ILE A 4 -1.60 -8.01 9.39
CA ILE A 4 -2.44 -9.07 8.85
C ILE A 4 -3.90 -8.67 9.02
N VAL A 5 -4.65 -8.68 7.90
CA VAL A 5 -6.09 -8.40 7.86
C VAL A 5 -6.81 -9.65 7.32
N GLN A 6 -7.92 -10.02 7.94
CA GLN A 6 -8.74 -11.16 7.52
C GLN A 6 -9.87 -10.70 6.61
N PHE A 7 -10.08 -11.44 5.52
CA PHE A 7 -11.14 -11.17 4.55
C PHE A 7 -12.03 -12.38 4.34
N GLU A 8 -13.31 -12.12 4.21
CA GLU A 8 -14.27 -13.12 3.74
C GLU A 8 -14.09 -13.34 2.24
N VAL A 9 -13.97 -14.60 1.85
CA VAL A 9 -13.83 -15.01 0.45
C VAL A 9 -15.13 -14.72 -0.31
N GLY A 10 -15.01 -14.30 -1.57
CA GLY A 10 -16.12 -13.91 -2.44
C GLY A 10 -16.57 -12.45 -2.27
N LYS A 11 -15.88 -11.66 -1.44
CA LYS A 11 -16.21 -10.25 -1.18
C LYS A 11 -15.07 -9.32 -1.55
N ILE A 12 -15.47 -8.10 -1.92
CA ILE A 12 -14.58 -6.96 -2.11
C ILE A 12 -14.41 -6.28 -0.77
N HIS A 13 -13.15 -6.04 -0.39
CA HIS A 13 -12.78 -5.36 0.83
C HIS A 13 -11.93 -4.15 0.53
N THR A 14 -12.12 -3.08 1.29
CA THR A 14 -11.28 -1.88 1.23
C THR A 14 -10.48 -1.76 2.51
N ILE A 15 -9.16 -1.69 2.38
CA ILE A 15 -8.21 -1.54 3.47
C ILE A 15 -7.69 -0.12 3.43
N ARG A 16 -7.86 0.61 4.53
CA ARG A 16 -7.25 1.93 4.67
C ARG A 16 -5.90 1.79 5.36
N ILE A 17 -4.86 2.25 4.71
CA ILE A 17 -3.50 2.28 5.24
C ILE A 17 -3.27 3.67 5.84
N PRO A 18 -3.15 3.81 7.16
CA PRO A 18 -2.90 5.08 7.79
C PRO A 18 -1.50 5.53 7.42
N MET A 19 -1.45 6.68 6.76
CA MET A 19 -0.25 7.44 6.49
C MET A 19 -0.43 8.76 7.22
N VAL A 20 0.54 9.11 8.06
CA VAL A 20 0.57 10.37 8.79
C VAL A 20 1.88 11.02 8.42
N ASP A 21 1.77 12.25 7.98
CA ASP A 21 2.90 13.16 7.99
C ASP A 21 2.59 14.31 8.97
N SER A 22 3.62 14.71 9.71
CA SER A 22 3.54 15.62 10.85
C SER A 22 3.92 17.07 10.53
N ASP A 23 4.63 17.32 9.43
CA ASP A 23 5.08 18.66 9.04
C ASP A 23 4.30 19.25 7.85
N GLY A 24 3.38 18.49 7.25
CA GLY A 24 2.39 18.98 6.28
C GLY A 24 2.73 18.63 4.82
N ASP A 25 3.71 17.76 4.61
CA ASP A 25 4.13 17.23 3.33
C ASP A 25 3.10 16.23 2.75
N TYR A 26 3.17 16.04 1.43
CA TYR A 26 2.16 15.29 0.70
C TYR A 26 2.46 13.79 0.68
N VAL A 27 2.00 13.05 1.68
CA VAL A 27 2.15 11.58 1.65
C VAL A 27 1.24 10.89 0.64
N ARG A 28 1.80 9.92 -0.10
CA ARG A 28 1.07 9.05 -1.03
C ARG A 28 1.57 7.62 -0.92
N CYS A 29 0.75 6.67 -1.36
CA CYS A 29 1.21 5.30 -1.51
C CYS A 29 1.14 4.83 -2.96
N ARG A 30 2.03 3.88 -3.28
CA ARG A 30 2.06 3.19 -4.57
C ARG A 30 2.42 1.73 -4.39
N TRP A 31 2.26 0.94 -5.45
CA TRP A 31 2.83 -0.39 -5.51
C TRP A 31 4.35 -0.32 -5.51
N ALA A 32 4.98 -1.22 -4.75
CA ALA A 32 6.42 -1.45 -4.86
C ALA A 32 6.75 -2.00 -6.25
N ASN A 33 7.83 -1.52 -6.86
CA ASN A 33 8.16 -1.83 -8.25
C ASN A 33 9.59 -2.38 -8.45
N SER A 34 10.46 -2.33 -7.43
CA SER A 34 11.82 -2.84 -7.50
C SER A 34 12.03 -4.02 -6.55
N THR A 35 12.96 -4.92 -6.86
CA THR A 35 13.29 -6.08 -6.02
C THR A 35 13.67 -5.68 -4.59
N GLU A 36 14.26 -4.51 -4.41
CA GLU A 36 14.61 -3.93 -3.11
C GLU A 36 13.37 -3.53 -2.29
N GLU A 37 12.28 -3.13 -2.96
CA GLU A 37 11.03 -2.72 -2.31
C GLU A 37 10.08 -3.90 -2.06
N CYS A 38 9.97 -4.84 -3.01
CA CYS A 38 8.98 -5.92 -2.98
C CYS A 38 9.54 -7.33 -2.87
N GLY A 39 10.86 -7.51 -2.96
CA GLY A 39 11.47 -8.85 -3.05
C GLY A 39 10.90 -9.63 -4.23
N SER A 40 10.05 -10.63 -3.93
CA SER A 40 9.36 -11.47 -4.92
C SER A 40 7.86 -11.16 -5.10
N ILE A 41 7.34 -10.12 -4.43
CA ILE A 41 5.89 -9.83 -4.29
C ILE A 41 5.50 -8.53 -5.02
N CYS A 42 6.15 -8.26 -6.16
CA CYS A 42 6.01 -7.02 -6.92
C CYS A 42 4.72 -6.91 -7.74
N THR A 43 3.88 -7.94 -7.74
CA THR A 43 2.65 -7.96 -8.54
C THR A 43 1.52 -7.25 -7.80
N PRO A 44 0.97 -6.15 -8.37
CA PRO A 44 -0.21 -5.50 -7.83
C PRO A 44 -1.40 -6.45 -7.65
N LYS A 45 -2.19 -6.25 -6.60
CA LYS A 45 -3.39 -7.03 -6.31
C LYS A 45 -4.57 -6.13 -6.01
N GLY A 46 -5.46 -5.94 -6.99
CA GLY A 46 -6.61 -5.08 -6.84
C GLY A 46 -6.33 -3.63 -7.23
N PHE A 47 -7.12 -2.70 -6.69
CA PHE A 47 -7.04 -1.28 -7.01
C PHE A 47 -6.49 -0.50 -5.82
N LEU A 48 -5.45 0.31 -6.04
CA LEU A 48 -4.84 1.16 -5.04
C LEU A 48 -5.14 2.63 -5.35
N ARG A 49 -5.77 3.32 -4.41
CA ARG A 49 -5.84 4.78 -4.39
C ARG A 49 -4.63 5.30 -3.61
N SER A 50 -3.90 6.26 -4.18
CA SER A 50 -2.65 6.77 -3.59
C SER A 50 -2.85 7.72 -2.41
N ASN A 51 -3.93 8.52 -2.43
CA ASN A 51 -4.30 9.44 -1.35
C ASN A 51 -5.84 9.64 -1.30
N PRO A 52 -6.51 9.30 -0.18
CA PRO A 52 -6.00 8.51 0.94
C PRO A 52 -5.50 7.13 0.49
N CYS A 53 -4.51 6.56 1.18
CA CYS A 53 -3.99 5.25 0.82
C CYS A 53 -5.03 4.15 1.11
N GLU A 54 -5.69 3.68 0.05
CA GLU A 54 -6.78 2.71 0.13
C GLU A 54 -6.59 1.59 -0.88
N LEU A 55 -6.53 0.36 -0.39
CA LEU A 55 -6.47 -0.83 -1.22
C LEU A 55 -7.85 -1.48 -1.29
N THR A 56 -8.41 -1.56 -2.50
CA THR A 56 -9.60 -2.36 -2.79
C THR A 56 -9.19 -3.70 -3.37
N TYR A 57 -9.46 -4.77 -2.63
CA TYR A 57 -9.04 -6.13 -2.94
C TYR A 57 -10.24 -7.09 -2.97
N ASN A 58 -10.30 -7.96 -3.98
CA ASN A 58 -11.30 -9.02 -4.08
C ASN A 58 -10.71 -10.34 -3.58
N ALA A 59 -11.18 -10.82 -2.43
CA ALA A 59 -10.72 -12.06 -1.84
C ALA A 59 -11.32 -13.26 -2.56
N SER A 60 -10.61 -13.83 -3.54
CA SER A 60 -11.13 -14.92 -4.40
C SER A 60 -10.77 -16.33 -3.93
N ARG A 61 -9.84 -16.48 -2.99
CA ARG A 61 -9.36 -17.78 -2.50
C ARG A 61 -8.96 -17.72 -1.03
N ILE A 62 -9.06 -18.87 -0.36
CA ILE A 62 -8.55 -19.06 1.00
C ILE A 62 -7.02 -19.14 0.97
N GLY A 63 -6.37 -18.57 2.00
CA GLY A 63 -4.92 -18.64 2.20
C GLY A 63 -4.29 -17.27 2.42
N TYR A 64 -3.01 -17.27 2.77
CA TYR A 64 -2.24 -16.03 2.93
C TYR A 64 -1.93 -15.42 1.58
N GLN A 65 -2.11 -14.10 1.49
CA GLN A 65 -1.65 -13.30 0.38
C GLN A 65 -0.82 -12.15 0.91
N ALA A 66 0.23 -11.83 0.19
CA ALA A 66 1.08 -10.70 0.46
C ALA A 66 0.93 -9.67 -0.66
N ILE A 67 1.13 -8.42 -0.29
CA ILE A 67 1.23 -7.27 -1.16
C ILE A 67 2.45 -6.48 -0.72
N ALA A 68 3.07 -5.77 -1.66
CA ALA A 68 4.16 -4.85 -1.35
C ALA A 68 3.76 -3.45 -1.79
N LEU A 69 3.75 -2.52 -0.84
CA LEU A 69 3.43 -1.11 -1.05
C LEU A 69 4.61 -0.25 -0.60
N VAL A 70 4.67 0.97 -1.10
CA VAL A 70 5.61 2.00 -0.63
C VAL A 70 4.80 3.22 -0.25
N ILE A 71 5.06 3.76 0.95
CA ILE A 71 4.60 5.09 1.33
C ILE A 71 5.72 6.06 0.98
N GLU A 72 5.39 7.05 0.17
CA GLU A 72 6.28 8.10 -0.28
C GLU A 72 5.86 9.43 0.34
N ASP A 73 6.88 10.18 0.73
CA ASP A 73 6.77 11.53 1.25
C ASP A 73 7.33 12.51 0.23
N PHE A 74 6.63 13.63 0.04
CA PHE A 74 6.87 14.54 -1.07
C PHE A 74 6.99 15.98 -0.59
N ASP A 75 8.01 16.67 -1.10
CA ASP A 75 8.20 18.09 -0.86
C ASP A 75 7.14 18.95 -1.60
N SER A 76 7.22 20.27 -1.40
CA SER A 76 6.33 21.23 -2.07
C SER A 76 6.47 21.24 -3.60
N ASN A 77 7.57 20.72 -4.16
CA ASN A 77 7.82 20.62 -5.59
C ASN A 77 7.37 19.27 -6.18
N ASN A 78 6.79 18.39 -5.35
CA ASN A 78 6.38 17.04 -5.71
C ASN A 78 7.58 16.10 -6.02
N ASP A 79 8.73 16.35 -5.39
CA ASP A 79 9.88 15.45 -5.38
C ASP A 79 9.83 14.52 -4.17
N VAL A 80 10.24 13.25 -4.35
CA VAL A 80 10.24 12.26 -3.27
C VAL A 80 11.39 12.55 -2.31
N ILE A 81 11.07 12.85 -1.05
CA ILE A 81 12.03 13.04 0.04
C ILE A 81 12.36 11.70 0.70
N SER A 82 11.33 10.88 0.94
CA SER A 82 11.49 9.59 1.60
C SER A 82 10.52 8.55 1.05
N ALA A 83 10.92 7.28 1.13
CA ALA A 83 10.14 6.14 0.66
C ALA A 83 10.31 4.97 1.65
N VAL A 84 9.19 4.48 2.18
CA VAL A 84 9.16 3.39 3.17
C VAL A 84 8.40 2.19 2.59
N PRO A 85 9.10 1.08 2.29
CA PRO A 85 8.45 -0.16 1.87
C PRO A 85 7.64 -0.80 3.01
N LEU A 86 6.47 -1.33 2.67
CA LEU A 86 5.55 -2.07 3.54
C LEU A 86 5.23 -3.43 2.91
N GLN A 87 5.37 -4.50 3.68
CA GLN A 87 5.09 -5.89 3.29
C GLN A 87 4.32 -6.63 4.40
#